data_AF-A0A6N2SWE0-F1
#
_entry.id   AF-A0A6N2SWE0-F1
#
_cell.length_a   1.000
_cell.length_b   1.000
_cell.length_c   1.000
_cell.angle_alpha   90.00
_cell.angle_beta   90.00
_cell.angle_gamma   90.00
#
_symmetry.space_group_name_H-M   'P 1'
#
loop_
_entity.id
_entity.type
_entity.pdbx_description
1 polymer ?
#
loop_
_entity_poly.entity_id
_entity_poly.type
_entity_poly.pdbx_seq_one_letter_code
_entity_poly.pdbx_strand_id
1 'polypeptide(L)'
;MVKRYPTALFLSSTLTIPLLLGGCTQHYEVKEPMSQPCRTAAVHSNAVFHPVRGSIDPSFVFSGAWIENGRMKTTLDGGWAYDPPLPGYNGDLIEGEPVTIPGTGTFELIGITLSRWGNSPETITFCFTPDPNLLDNAKKRLPPGRTLPPQDDH
;
A
#
# COMPACT_ATOMS: atom_id res chain seq x y z
N MET A 1 38.61 32.22 11.93
CA MET A 1 38.83 33.47 11.17
C MET A 1 39.36 33.13 9.77
N VAL A 2 38.45 33.20 8.79
CA VAL A 2 38.54 33.74 7.41
C VAL A 2 39.89 33.79 6.64
N LYS A 3 39.86 33.10 5.47
CA LYS A 3 40.48 33.35 4.13
C LYS A 3 42.02 33.23 3.97
N ARG A 4 42.59 32.72 2.86
CA ARG A 4 42.32 33.02 1.43
C ARG A 4 42.76 31.88 0.49
N TYR A 5 42.07 31.77 -0.65
CA TYR A 5 42.50 31.07 -1.88
C TYR A 5 43.40 31.98 -2.75
N PRO A 6 44.19 31.39 -3.67
CA PRO A 6 44.20 31.81 -5.09
C PRO A 6 44.15 30.59 -6.04
N THR A 7 43.22 30.54 -7.00
CA THR A 7 43.32 30.96 -8.42
C THR A 7 44.07 29.99 -9.35
N ALA A 8 43.27 29.16 -10.03
CA ALA A 8 43.32 28.69 -11.42
C ALA A 8 44.67 28.43 -12.14
N LEU A 9 44.83 27.19 -12.63
CA LEU A 9 45.48 26.88 -13.90
C LEU A 9 44.50 26.12 -14.80
N PHE A 10 44.04 26.82 -15.84
CA PHE A 10 43.35 26.27 -16.99
C PHE A 10 44.32 25.40 -17.79
N LEU A 11 43.96 24.14 -18.04
CA LEU A 11 44.48 23.40 -19.19
C LEU A 11 43.34 23.14 -20.17
N SER A 12 43.37 23.98 -21.20
CA SER A 12 42.64 23.85 -22.46
C SER A 12 43.09 22.61 -23.21
N SER A 13 42.14 21.85 -23.75
CA SER A 13 42.29 21.09 -25.00
C SER A 13 40.90 20.77 -25.53
N THR A 14 40.51 21.52 -26.55
CA THR A 14 39.30 21.40 -27.36
C THR A 14 39.16 20.03 -28.02
N LEU A 15 37.98 19.41 -27.96
CA LEU A 15 37.54 18.48 -28.99
C LEU A 15 36.15 18.90 -29.50
N THR A 16 36.14 19.39 -30.73
CA THR A 16 34.98 19.88 -31.46
C THR A 16 34.13 18.71 -31.98
N ILE A 17 32.82 18.80 -31.72
CA ILE A 17 31.73 17.88 -32.13
C ILE A 17 31.48 18.02 -33.65
N PRO A 18 30.99 16.97 -34.37
CA PRO A 18 29.61 17.06 -34.84
C PRO A 18 28.79 15.75 -34.94
N LEU A 19 27.54 15.88 -34.47
CA LEU A 19 26.26 15.53 -35.13
C LEU A 19 25.78 14.06 -35.25
N LEU A 20 24.65 13.85 -34.56
CA LEU A 20 23.38 13.24 -35.02
C LEU A 20 23.33 11.72 -35.28
N LEU A 21 22.98 10.98 -34.22
CA LEU A 21 21.98 9.90 -34.27
C LEU A 21 21.22 10.01 -32.92
N GLY A 22 20.02 10.59 -32.90
CA GLY A 22 18.80 9.81 -33.05
C GLY A 22 18.27 9.46 -31.65
N GLY A 23 17.14 10.08 -31.25
CA GLY A 23 16.43 9.77 -30.01
C GLY A 23 16.24 8.25 -29.84
N CYS A 24 16.19 7.72 -28.62
CA CYS A 24 15.24 8.12 -27.59
C CYS A 24 15.88 7.98 -26.22
N THR A 25 16.12 9.08 -25.51
CA THR A 25 15.96 9.05 -24.06
C THR A 25 14.47 8.88 -23.83
N GLN A 26 14.02 7.65 -23.62
CA GLN A 26 12.76 7.45 -22.91
C GLN A 26 12.94 8.19 -21.59
N HIS A 27 12.35 9.38 -21.52
CA HIS A 27 11.91 9.95 -20.26
C HIS A 27 11.01 8.87 -19.66
N TYR A 28 11.60 7.99 -18.87
CA TYR A 28 10.84 7.25 -17.90
C TYR A 28 10.41 8.34 -16.94
N GLU A 29 9.20 8.83 -17.13
CA GLU A 29 8.49 9.39 -16.00
C GLU A 29 8.45 8.24 -15.00
N VAL A 30 9.34 8.26 -14.00
CA VAL A 30 9.04 7.60 -12.74
C VAL A 30 7.75 8.28 -12.35
N LYS A 31 6.63 7.65 -12.67
CA LYS A 31 5.35 7.99 -12.10
C LYS A 31 5.61 7.74 -10.63
N GLU A 32 6.00 8.79 -9.90
CA GLU A 32 6.00 8.76 -8.44
C GLU A 32 4.67 8.11 -8.11
N PRO A 33 4.66 6.95 -7.41
CA PRO A 33 3.40 6.36 -7.03
C PRO A 33 2.67 7.50 -6.35
N MET A 34 1.50 7.87 -6.89
CA MET A 34 0.63 8.86 -6.26
C MET A 34 0.37 8.30 -4.88
N SER A 35 1.19 8.69 -3.90
CA SER A 35 1.07 8.18 -2.56
C SER A 35 -0.08 8.98 -1.98
N GLN A 36 -1.30 8.54 -2.27
CA GLN A 36 -2.30 8.62 -1.22
C GLN A 36 -1.61 8.06 0.03
N PRO A 37 -1.54 8.83 1.12
CA PRO A 37 -0.89 8.35 2.33
C PRO A 37 -1.58 7.05 2.71
N CYS A 38 -0.82 5.97 2.74
CA CYS A 38 -1.40 4.71 3.14
C CYS A 38 -1.55 4.70 4.65
N ARG A 39 -2.66 4.10 5.10
CA ARG A 39 -2.99 4.00 6.50
C ARG A 39 -2.37 2.73 7.04
N THR A 40 -1.37 2.87 7.90
CA THR A 40 -0.82 1.72 8.61
C THR A 40 -1.82 1.24 9.66
N ALA A 41 -2.18 -0.04 9.58
CA ALA A 41 -3.03 -0.72 10.53
C ALA A 41 -2.32 -1.97 11.07
N ALA A 42 -2.67 -2.34 12.30
CA ALA A 42 -2.20 -3.57 12.92
C ALA A 42 -3.42 -4.32 13.46
N VAL A 43 -3.50 -5.61 13.14
CA VAL A 43 -4.59 -6.48 13.58
C VAL A 43 -4.01 -7.73 14.23
N HIS A 44 -4.71 -8.25 15.24
CA HIS A 44 -4.43 -9.59 15.70
C HIS A 44 -4.83 -10.60 14.62
N SER A 45 -4.14 -11.72 14.56
CA SER A 45 -4.54 -12.80 13.65
C SER A 45 -5.98 -13.23 13.94
N ASN A 46 -6.74 -13.47 12.88
CA ASN A 46 -8.16 -13.78 12.85
C ASN A 46 -9.09 -12.64 13.31
N ALA A 47 -8.57 -11.44 13.55
CA ALA A 47 -9.42 -10.26 13.76
C ALA A 47 -9.99 -9.77 12.43
N VAL A 48 -11.19 -9.19 12.49
CA VAL A 48 -11.85 -8.59 11.33
C VAL A 48 -11.45 -7.12 11.20
N PHE A 49 -10.83 -6.78 10.08
CA PHE A 49 -10.56 -5.41 9.67
C PHE A 49 -11.72 -4.84 8.87
N HIS A 50 -12.17 -3.64 9.25
CA HIS A 50 -13.17 -2.88 8.52
C HIS A 50 -12.52 -1.59 8.00
N PRO A 51 -12.35 -1.42 6.68
CA PRO A 51 -11.74 -0.22 6.10
C PRO A 51 -12.57 1.06 6.29
N VAL A 52 -13.87 0.91 6.59
CA VAL A 52 -14.81 2.03 6.79
C VAL A 52 -15.44 1.90 8.17
N ARG A 53 -15.20 2.90 9.02
CA ARG A 53 -15.72 2.92 10.39
C ARG A 53 -17.24 2.98 10.38
N GLY A 54 -17.87 2.07 11.11
CA GLY A 54 -19.33 1.99 11.22
C GLY A 54 -20.00 1.28 10.04
N SER A 55 -19.23 0.80 9.07
CA SER A 55 -19.72 -0.12 8.03
C SER A 55 -19.41 -1.56 8.42
N ILE A 56 -20.28 -2.49 8.04
CA ILE A 56 -20.04 -3.94 8.14
C ILE A 56 -19.22 -4.42 6.92
N ASP A 57 -19.36 -3.74 5.77
CA ASP A 57 -18.66 -4.08 4.54
C ASP A 57 -17.88 -2.88 3.95
N PRO A 58 -16.75 -3.12 3.27
CA PRO A 58 -16.12 -4.43 3.14
C PRO A 58 -15.47 -4.84 4.46
N SER A 59 -15.32 -6.14 4.67
CA SER A 59 -14.64 -6.69 5.86
C SER A 59 -13.59 -7.71 5.42
N PHE A 60 -12.48 -7.76 6.15
CA PHE A 60 -11.35 -8.62 5.83
C PHE A 60 -10.83 -9.32 7.08
N VAL A 61 -10.45 -10.58 6.94
CA VAL A 61 -9.81 -11.37 7.97
C VAL A 61 -8.39 -11.69 7.51
N PHE A 62 -7.44 -11.41 8.38
CA PHE A 62 -6.07 -11.85 8.22
C PHE A 62 -5.87 -13.11 9.05
N SER A 63 -5.61 -14.24 8.42
CA SER A 63 -5.49 -15.53 9.10
C SER A 63 -4.12 -16.14 8.89
N GLY A 64 -3.45 -16.47 9.98
CA GLY A 64 -2.09 -17.00 9.93
C GLY A 64 -1.08 -15.98 9.40
N ALA A 65 0.17 -16.16 9.79
CA ALA A 65 1.27 -15.39 9.24
C ALA A 65 2.54 -16.18 9.49
N TRP A 66 3.39 -16.20 8.49
CA TRP A 66 4.57 -17.02 8.48
C TRP A 66 5.64 -16.37 7.62
N ILE A 67 6.86 -16.88 7.74
CA ILE A 67 7.97 -16.50 6.88
C ILE A 67 8.24 -17.68 5.96
N GLU A 68 8.18 -17.44 4.65
CA GLU A 68 8.51 -18.43 3.63
C GLU A 68 9.56 -17.83 2.70
N ASN A 69 10.66 -18.53 2.49
CA ASN A 69 11.78 -18.08 1.65
C ASN A 69 12.27 -16.67 2.01
N GLY A 70 12.27 -16.33 3.31
CA GLY A 70 12.72 -15.04 3.82
C GLY A 70 11.74 -13.89 3.64
N ARG A 71 10.51 -14.14 3.17
CA ARG A 71 9.46 -13.13 3.00
C ARG A 71 8.30 -13.39 3.94
N MET A 72 7.76 -12.31 4.50
CA MET A 72 6.56 -12.40 5.33
C MET A 72 5.32 -12.68 4.46
N LYS A 73 4.42 -13.50 4.99
CA LYS A 73 3.15 -13.87 4.38
C LYS A 73 2.03 -13.91 5.40
N THR A 74 0.81 -13.68 4.95
CA THR A 74 -0.44 -13.89 5.71
C THR A 74 -1.57 -14.21 4.74
N THR A 75 -2.55 -15.03 5.14
CA THR A 75 -3.75 -15.19 4.33
C THR A 75 -4.69 -14.01 4.57
N LEU A 76 -5.14 -13.38 3.48
CA LEU A 76 -6.16 -12.34 3.48
C LEU A 76 -7.42 -12.90 2.81
N ASP A 77 -8.53 -12.87 3.54
CA ASP A 77 -9.83 -13.27 3.03
C ASP A 77 -10.88 -12.20 3.34
N GLY A 78 -11.83 -11.98 2.44
CA GLY A 78 -12.95 -11.09 2.66
C GLY A 78 -13.27 -10.20 1.46
N GLY A 79 -14.00 -9.13 1.71
CA GLY A 79 -14.53 -8.26 0.67
C GLY A 79 -15.91 -7.74 1.02
N TRP A 80 -16.73 -7.58 0.00
CA TRP A 80 -18.09 -7.09 0.13
C TRP A 80 -19.08 -8.25 0.20
N ALA A 81 -19.82 -8.39 1.29
CA ALA A 81 -20.73 -9.51 1.53
C ALA A 81 -22.12 -9.38 0.86
N TYR A 82 -22.24 -8.80 -0.35
CA TYR A 82 -23.56 -8.49 -0.97
C TYR A 82 -23.62 -8.57 -2.49
N ASP A 83 -24.85 -8.66 -3.05
CA ASP A 83 -25.17 -8.74 -4.49
C ASP A 83 -25.62 -7.37 -5.08
N PRO A 84 -25.05 -6.87 -6.21
CA PRO A 84 -23.90 -7.43 -6.92
C PRO A 84 -22.61 -7.25 -6.11
N PRO A 85 -21.79 -8.31 -6.03
CA PRO A 85 -20.55 -8.25 -5.28
C PRO A 85 -19.59 -7.33 -5.99
N LEU A 86 -19.12 -6.32 -5.25
CA LEU A 86 -17.81 -5.80 -5.54
C LEU A 86 -16.79 -6.92 -5.23
N PRO A 87 -15.66 -7.00 -5.96
CA PRO A 87 -14.70 -8.08 -5.78
C PRO A 87 -14.24 -8.19 -4.32
N GLY A 88 -14.16 -9.42 -3.84
CA GLY A 88 -13.40 -9.77 -2.63
C GLY A 88 -11.99 -10.20 -2.97
N TYR A 89 -11.29 -10.69 -1.96
CA TYR A 89 -10.00 -11.35 -2.11
C TYR A 89 -9.95 -12.58 -1.23
N ASN A 90 -9.33 -13.64 -1.74
CA ASN A 90 -9.02 -14.83 -0.99
C ASN A 90 -7.67 -15.34 -1.50
N GLY A 91 -6.64 -15.18 -0.69
CA GLY A 91 -5.28 -15.58 -1.04
C GLY A 91 -4.26 -15.04 -0.08
N ASP A 92 -2.99 -15.19 -0.43
CA ASP A 92 -1.90 -14.68 0.39
C ASP A 92 -1.65 -13.19 0.12
N LEU A 93 -1.44 -12.41 1.18
CA LEU A 93 -0.78 -11.13 1.11
C LEU A 93 0.70 -11.35 1.45
N ILE A 94 1.58 -11.01 0.51
CA ILE A 94 3.01 -11.32 0.57
C ILE A 94 3.78 -10.00 0.63
N GLU A 95 4.79 -9.94 1.50
CA GLU A 95 5.68 -8.78 1.63
C GLU A 95 6.28 -8.38 0.26
N GLY A 96 6.12 -7.10 -0.12
CA GLY A 96 6.58 -6.56 -1.41
C GLY A 96 5.67 -6.86 -2.60
N GLU A 97 4.54 -7.54 -2.42
CA GLU A 97 3.53 -7.81 -3.43
C GLU A 97 2.17 -7.24 -3.00
N PRO A 98 1.91 -5.94 -3.24
CA PRO A 98 0.65 -5.31 -2.84
C PRO A 98 -0.53 -5.90 -3.62
N VAL A 99 -1.66 -6.07 -2.92
CA VAL A 99 -2.91 -6.59 -3.48
C VAL A 99 -3.92 -5.46 -3.61
N THR A 100 -4.36 -5.17 -4.84
CA THR A 100 -5.40 -4.17 -5.12
C THR A 100 -6.74 -4.85 -5.34
N ILE A 101 -7.77 -4.44 -4.58
CA ILE A 101 -9.13 -4.93 -4.68
C ILE A 101 -10.03 -3.79 -5.17
N PRO A 102 -10.62 -3.89 -6.39
CA PRO A 102 -11.43 -2.83 -6.97
C PRO A 102 -12.58 -2.39 -6.07
N GLY A 103 -12.74 -1.07 -5.88
CA GLY A 103 -13.79 -0.49 -5.04
C GLY A 103 -13.51 -0.59 -3.54
N THR A 104 -12.41 -1.23 -3.13
CA THR A 104 -11.95 -1.33 -1.73
C THR A 104 -10.67 -0.53 -1.52
N GLY A 105 -9.57 -0.90 -2.19
CA GLY A 105 -8.25 -0.32 -1.97
C GLY A 105 -7.11 -1.31 -2.16
N THR A 106 -5.91 -0.90 -1.76
CA THR A 106 -4.68 -1.68 -1.87
C THR A 106 -4.18 -2.05 -0.48
N PHE A 107 -3.85 -3.33 -0.29
CA PHE A 107 -3.21 -3.87 0.91
C PHE A 107 -1.75 -4.16 0.62
N GLU A 108 -0.86 -3.77 1.53
CA GLU A 108 0.56 -4.10 1.48
C GLU A 108 1.01 -4.61 2.86
N LEU A 109 1.63 -5.80 2.91
CA LEU A 109 2.14 -6.35 4.16
C LEU A 109 3.44 -5.67 4.55
N ILE A 110 3.46 -5.09 5.76
CA ILE A 110 4.60 -4.31 6.28
C ILE A 110 5.30 -5.04 7.42
N GLY A 111 4.61 -5.91 8.16
CA GLY A 111 5.22 -6.63 9.27
C GLY A 111 4.34 -7.73 9.85
N ILE A 112 4.98 -8.71 10.48
CA ILE A 112 4.32 -9.72 11.31
C ILE A 112 5.08 -9.87 12.62
N THR A 113 4.36 -10.03 13.73
CA THR A 113 4.90 -10.46 15.01
C THR A 113 4.45 -11.89 15.24
N LEU A 114 5.40 -12.81 15.38
CA LEU A 114 5.12 -14.21 15.70
C LEU A 114 5.10 -14.42 17.21
N SER A 115 4.20 -15.27 17.69
CA SER A 115 4.12 -15.62 19.12
C SER A 115 5.41 -16.28 19.60
N ARG A 116 5.77 -16.07 20.87
CA ARG A 116 6.92 -16.75 21.50
C ARG A 116 6.80 -18.28 21.58
N TRP A 117 5.58 -18.82 21.46
CA TRP A 117 5.28 -20.23 21.70
C TRP A 117 5.03 -21.04 20.41
N GLY A 118 5.26 -20.45 19.22
CA GLY A 118 5.16 -21.14 17.94
C GLY A 118 4.96 -20.20 16.75
N ASN A 119 4.72 -20.76 15.57
CA ASN A 119 4.47 -20.03 14.31
C ASN A 119 3.08 -19.37 14.23
N SER A 120 2.39 -19.20 15.35
CA SER A 120 1.12 -18.48 15.38
C SER A 120 1.41 -16.98 15.39
N PRO A 121 0.98 -16.20 14.39
CA PRO A 121 1.09 -14.75 14.44
C PRO A 121 0.28 -14.17 15.59
N GLU A 122 0.88 -13.21 16.28
CA GLU A 122 0.22 -12.41 17.30
C GLU A 122 -0.37 -11.14 16.69
N THR A 123 0.39 -10.51 15.78
CA THR A 123 0.00 -9.24 15.15
C THR A 123 0.46 -9.21 13.70
N ILE A 124 -0.39 -8.71 12.81
CA ILE A 124 -0.14 -8.51 11.38
C ILE A 124 -0.28 -7.01 11.12
N THR A 125 0.75 -6.41 10.57
CA THR A 125 0.83 -4.97 10.27
C THR A 125 0.85 -4.78 8.77
N PHE A 126 -0.05 -3.93 8.27
CA PHE A 126 -0.21 -3.66 6.85
C PHE A 126 -0.48 -2.18 6.59
N CYS A 127 -0.14 -1.76 5.38
CA CYS A 127 -0.42 -0.45 4.82
C CYS A 127 -1.66 -0.60 3.93
N PHE A 128 -2.70 0.20 4.20
CA PHE A 128 -3.95 0.20 3.44
C PHE A 128 -4.14 1.54 2.73
N THR A 129 -4.19 1.49 1.41
CA THR A 129 -4.49 2.67 0.58
C THR A 129 -5.94 2.56 0.08
N PRO A 130 -6.87 3.40 0.56
CA PRO A 130 -8.28 3.27 0.19
C PRO A 130 -8.52 3.60 -1.28
N ASP A 131 -9.41 2.85 -1.93
CA ASP A 131 -9.97 3.24 -3.23
C ASP A 131 -10.70 4.59 -3.07
N PRO A 132 -10.55 5.55 -4.00
CA PRO A 132 -11.25 6.83 -3.93
C PRO A 132 -12.77 6.70 -3.75
N ASN A 133 -13.38 5.61 -4.24
CA ASN A 133 -14.81 5.35 -4.14
C ASN A 133 -15.19 4.51 -2.91
N LEU A 134 -14.25 4.07 -2.07
CA LEU A 134 -14.50 3.18 -0.93
C LEU A 134 -15.63 3.69 -0.04
N LEU A 135 -15.55 4.97 0.34
CA LEU A 135 -16.54 5.57 1.24
C LEU A 135 -17.92 5.66 0.58
N ASP A 136 -17.99 6.03 -0.69
CA ASP A 136 -19.27 6.13 -1.40
C ASP A 136 -19.87 4.75 -1.68
N ASN A 137 -19.03 3.75 -1.94
CA ASN A 137 -19.45 2.36 -2.01
C ASN A 137 -20.04 1.87 -0.68
N ALA A 138 -19.42 2.22 0.45
CA ALA A 138 -19.94 1.89 1.78
C ALA A 138 -21.26 2.61 2.10
N LYS A 139 -21.38 3.91 1.78
CA LYS A 139 -22.63 4.68 1.99
C LYS A 139 -23.81 4.10 1.22
N LYS A 140 -23.60 3.72 -0.05
CA LYS A 140 -24.64 3.10 -0.90
C LYS A 140 -25.18 1.79 -0.30
N ARG A 141 -24.44 1.20 0.64
CA ARG A 141 -24.71 -0.12 1.23
C ARG A 141 -25.15 -0.03 2.70
N LEU A 142 -25.38 1.17 3.23
CA LEU A 142 -25.97 1.36 4.54
C LEU A 142 -27.44 0.93 4.56
N PRO A 143 -27.94 0.38 5.68
CA PRO A 143 -29.37 0.21 5.88
C PRO A 143 -30.12 1.55 5.78
N PRO A 144 -31.39 1.56 5.32
CA PRO A 144 -32.19 2.78 5.26
C PRO A 144 -32.20 3.55 6.58
N GLY A 145 -32.01 4.86 6.53
CA GLY A 145 -31.99 5.74 7.70
C GLY A 145 -30.72 5.70 8.55
N ARG A 146 -29.68 4.96 8.13
CA ARG A 146 -28.36 4.98 8.77
C ARG A 146 -27.41 5.93 8.04
N THR A 147 -26.50 6.53 8.79
CA THR A 147 -25.36 7.29 8.28
C THR A 147 -24.07 6.71 8.84
N LEU A 148 -22.97 6.84 8.08
CA LEU A 148 -21.66 6.52 8.60
C LEU A 148 -21.19 7.64 9.54
N PRO A 149 -20.46 7.31 10.61
CA PRO A 149 -19.76 8.32 11.39
C PRO A 149 -18.70 9.03 10.53
N PRO A 150 -18.19 10.19 10.98
CA PRO A 150 -16.98 10.77 10.41
C PRO A 150 -15.86 9.74 10.32
N GLN A 151 -15.16 9.73 9.20
CA GLN A 151 -13.98 8.89 9.01
C GLN A 151 -12.76 9.69 9.45
N ASP A 152 -11.77 9.03 10.05
CA ASP A 152 -10.58 9.71 10.50
C ASP A 152 -9.68 10.04 9.30
N ASP A 153 -9.25 11.30 9.18
CA ASP A 153 -8.32 11.80 8.17
C ASP A 153 -6.88 11.64 8.69
N HIS A 154 -6.44 10.39 8.81
CA HIS A 154 -5.05 10.08 9.15
C HIS A 154 -4.39 9.26 8.04
#